data_AF-A0A7W0CXF6-F1
#
_entry.id   AF-A0A7W0CXF6-F1
#
_cell.length_a   1.000
_cell.length_b   1.000
_cell.length_c   1.000
_cell.angle_alpha   90.00
_cell.angle_beta   90.00
_cell.angle_gamma   90.00
#
_symmetry.space_group_name_H-M   'P 1'
#
loop_
_entity.id
_entity.type
_entity.pdbx_description
1 polymer ?
#
loop_
_entity_poly.entity_id
_entity_poly.type
_entity_poly.pdbx_seq_one_letter_code
_entity_poly.pdbx_strand_id
1 'polypeptide(L)'
;MRSLALLLALPFVSGCQAQSAKAAVKDALVDPSSAQFDAVGSKGDVTCGLVNSKNRLGGYTGPRPFMVKAGVADIASDPLRALSDEYKQSCPTSSYDRILRVSLEQYNRDFKERNGL
;
A
#
# COMPACT_ATOMS: atom_id res chain seq x y z
N MET A 1 12.87 -51.44 -7.84
CA MET A 1 13.35 -50.05 -7.97
C MET A 1 12.63 -49.40 -9.16
N ARG A 2 11.70 -48.47 -8.92
CA ARG A 2 11.14 -47.58 -9.94
C ARG A 2 10.90 -46.23 -9.27
N SER A 3 11.94 -45.41 -9.25
CA SER A 3 11.86 -44.02 -8.80
C SER A 3 10.95 -43.26 -9.77
N LEU A 4 9.76 -42.87 -9.31
CA LEU A 4 8.86 -42.01 -10.07
C LEU A 4 9.24 -40.54 -9.84
N ALA A 5 9.26 -39.82 -10.94
CA ALA A 5 9.95 -38.56 -11.12
C ALA A 5 9.29 -37.35 -10.41
N LEU A 6 10.19 -36.47 -9.95
CA LEU A 6 10.13 -35.01 -9.88
C LEU A 6 8.85 -34.35 -10.46
N LEU A 7 8.05 -33.71 -9.58
CA LEU A 7 7.17 -32.59 -9.91
C LEU A 7 7.59 -31.39 -9.05
N LEU A 8 8.65 -30.71 -9.47
CA LEU A 8 9.04 -29.40 -8.95
C LEU A 8 8.16 -28.33 -9.60
N ALA A 9 6.97 -28.11 -9.05
CA ALA A 9 6.21 -26.89 -9.32
C ALA A 9 6.91 -25.73 -8.60
N LEU A 10 7.41 -24.75 -9.35
CA LEU A 10 7.98 -23.50 -8.82
C LEU A 10 6.98 -22.36 -9.03
N PRO A 11 6.11 -22.03 -8.05
CA PRO A 11 5.24 -20.88 -8.16
C PRO A 11 5.77 -19.76 -7.27
N PHE A 12 6.80 -19.01 -7.67
CA PHE A 12 7.19 -17.79 -6.93
C PHE A 12 7.70 -16.67 -7.84
N VAL A 13 6.77 -16.05 -8.58
CA VAL A 13 6.98 -14.72 -9.17
C VAL A 13 5.98 -13.75 -8.54
N SER A 14 6.19 -13.42 -7.27
CA SER A 14 5.40 -12.40 -6.54
C SER A 14 6.24 -11.15 -6.19
N GLY A 15 7.58 -11.23 -6.29
CA GLY A 15 8.47 -10.15 -5.82
C GLY A 15 8.65 -8.95 -6.76
N CYS A 16 8.57 -9.12 -8.08
CA CYS A 16 8.87 -8.03 -9.02
C CYS A 16 7.82 -6.91 -9.02
N GLN A 17 6.54 -7.26 -8.91
CA GLN A 17 5.46 -6.29 -9.02
C GLN A 17 5.39 -5.35 -7.80
N ALA A 18 5.62 -5.87 -6.60
CA ALA A 18 5.67 -5.05 -5.40
C ALA A 18 6.83 -4.06 -5.42
N GLN A 19 7.98 -4.44 -6.00
CA GLN A 19 9.15 -3.57 -6.07
C GLN A 19 8.96 -2.44 -7.09
N SER A 20 8.39 -2.72 -8.26
CA SER A 20 8.07 -1.68 -9.26
C SER A 20 6.99 -0.73 -8.75
N ALA A 21 5.98 -1.25 -8.04
CA ALA A 21 4.95 -0.43 -7.39
C ALA A 21 5.55 0.52 -6.35
N LYS A 22 6.45 0.04 -5.49
CA LYS A 22 7.14 0.91 -4.51
C LYS A 22 7.97 2.01 -5.18
N ALA A 23 8.58 1.73 -6.33
CA ALA A 23 9.31 2.75 -7.10
C ALA A 23 8.35 3.82 -7.63
N ALA A 24 7.26 3.43 -8.27
CA ALA A 24 6.24 4.37 -8.75
C ALA A 24 5.65 5.25 -7.62
N VAL A 25 5.42 4.65 -6.45
CA VAL A 25 4.97 5.42 -5.27
C VAL A 25 6.04 6.40 -4.82
N LYS A 26 7.31 5.97 -4.71
CA LYS A 26 8.43 6.82 -4.31
C LYS A 26 8.60 8.05 -5.21
N ASP A 27 8.44 7.87 -6.53
CA ASP A 27 8.58 8.96 -7.50
C ASP A 27 7.53 10.07 -7.33
N ALA A 28 6.40 9.75 -6.68
CA ALA A 28 5.34 10.71 -6.36
C ALA A 28 5.48 11.38 -4.97
N LEU A 29 6.50 11.02 -4.17
CA LEU A 29 6.71 11.57 -2.83
C LEU A 29 7.61 12.80 -2.83
N VAL A 30 7.38 13.70 -1.88
CA VAL A 30 8.26 14.86 -1.63
C VAL A 30 9.66 14.42 -1.18
N ASP A 31 9.74 13.41 -0.32
CA ASP A 31 10.99 12.78 0.11
C ASP A 31 10.90 11.27 -0.14
N PRO A 32 11.35 10.80 -1.32
CA PRO A 32 11.32 9.38 -1.69
C PRO A 32 12.15 8.49 -0.76
N SER A 33 13.18 9.04 -0.13
CA SER A 33 14.12 8.28 0.70
C SER A 33 13.54 7.94 2.07
N SER A 34 12.60 8.73 2.58
CA SER A 34 11.90 8.46 3.85
C SER A 34 10.66 7.58 3.71
N ALA A 35 10.37 7.06 2.51
CA ALA A 35 9.20 6.24 2.27
C ALA A 35 9.19 4.98 3.15
N GLN A 36 8.20 4.89 4.03
CA GLN A 36 7.89 3.74 4.86
C GLN A 36 6.66 3.04 4.31
N PHE A 37 6.84 1.81 3.83
CA PHE A 37 5.78 1.02 3.22
C PHE A 37 5.20 0.02 4.20
N ASP A 38 3.89 -0.16 4.12
CA ASP A 38 3.19 -1.10 4.98
C ASP A 38 1.98 -1.73 4.29
N ALA A 39 1.57 -2.92 4.74
CA ALA A 39 0.44 -3.67 4.19
C ALA A 39 0.45 -3.86 2.65
N VAL A 40 1.64 -3.89 2.03
CA VAL A 40 1.77 -3.98 0.58
C VAL A 40 1.33 -5.34 0.07
N GLY A 41 0.40 -5.37 -0.88
CA GLY A 41 -0.05 -6.59 -1.52
C GLY A 41 -0.62 -6.36 -2.91
N SER A 42 -0.58 -7.42 -3.71
CA SER A 42 -0.93 -7.40 -5.12
C SER A 42 -2.09 -8.31 -5.45
N LYS A 43 -3.02 -7.84 -6.29
CA LYS A 43 -4.12 -8.61 -6.88
C LYS A 43 -4.20 -8.27 -8.37
N GLY A 44 -3.86 -9.23 -9.23
CA GLY A 44 -3.76 -8.99 -10.67
C GLY A 44 -2.62 -8.03 -10.99
N ASP A 45 -2.93 -6.94 -11.70
CA ASP A 45 -2.02 -5.85 -12.06
C ASP A 45 -2.04 -4.68 -11.06
N VAL A 46 -2.81 -4.80 -9.98
CA VAL A 46 -2.97 -3.76 -8.96
C VAL A 46 -2.16 -4.12 -7.71
N THR A 47 -1.36 -3.16 -7.23
CA THR A 47 -0.68 -3.23 -5.93
C THR A 47 -1.23 -2.14 -5.02
N CYS A 48 -1.70 -2.54 -3.84
CA CYS A 48 -2.17 -1.62 -2.80
C CYS A 48 -1.26 -1.65 -1.58
N GLY A 49 -1.31 -0.59 -0.78
CA GLY A 49 -0.65 -0.56 0.52
C GLY A 49 -0.82 0.79 1.21
N LEU A 50 -0.01 1.00 2.23
CA LEU A 50 0.15 2.27 2.93
C LEU A 50 1.56 2.78 2.69
N VAL A 51 1.68 4.10 2.55
CA VAL A 51 2.97 4.79 2.50
C VAL A 51 2.95 5.97 3.46
N ASN A 52 3.98 6.09 4.28
CA ASN A 52 4.25 7.27 5.09
C ASN A 52 5.59 7.87 4.66
N SER A 53 5.66 9.19 4.51
CA SER A 53 6.88 9.89 4.13
C SER A 53 6.95 11.28 4.74
N LYS A 54 8.13 11.87 4.72
CA LYS A 54 8.34 13.24 5.18
C LYS A 54 7.79 14.25 4.17
N ASN A 55 7.30 15.37 4.69
CA ASN A 55 6.97 16.56 3.92
C ASN A 55 8.20 17.47 3.74
N ARG A 56 8.02 18.64 3.11
CA ARG A 56 9.09 19.63 2.89
C ARG A 56 9.70 20.19 4.19
N LEU A 57 9.01 20.06 5.32
CA LEU A 57 9.47 20.49 6.63
C LEU A 57 10.20 19.36 7.39
N GLY A 58 10.34 18.17 6.80
CA GLY A 58 11.04 17.03 7.38
C GLY A 58 10.21 16.17 8.34
N GLY A 59 8.94 16.51 8.56
CA GLY A 59 8.01 15.75 9.41
C GLY A 59 7.20 14.73 8.63
N TYR A 60 6.93 13.57 9.23
CA TYR A 60 6.03 12.56 8.64
C TYR A 60 4.59 13.05 8.63
N THR A 61 3.87 12.82 7.52
CA THR A 61 2.48 13.26 7.34
C THR A 61 1.44 12.23 7.80
N GLY A 62 1.89 11.08 8.27
CA GLY A 62 1.04 9.94 8.58
C GLY A 62 0.87 8.99 7.38
N PRO A 63 0.51 7.72 7.65
CA PRO A 63 0.30 6.70 6.62
C PRO A 63 -0.87 7.05 5.70
N ARG A 64 -0.62 7.08 4.39
CA ARG A 64 -1.62 7.32 3.36
C ARG A 64 -1.83 6.06 2.51
N PRO A 65 -3.07 5.67 2.19
CA PRO A 65 -3.30 4.56 1.29
C PRO A 65 -2.81 4.90 -0.11
N PHE A 66 -2.22 3.91 -0.78
CA PHE A 66 -1.82 4.01 -2.18
C PHE A 66 -2.34 2.83 -2.98
N MET A 67 -2.51 3.05 -4.27
CA MET A 67 -2.81 2.03 -5.26
C MET A 67 -1.93 2.28 -6.49
N VAL A 68 -1.30 1.22 -7.01
CA VAL A 68 -0.55 1.27 -8.26
C VAL A 68 -1.26 0.38 -9.26
N LYS A 69 -1.61 0.95 -10.43
CA LYS A 69 -2.21 0.22 -11.55
C LYS A 69 -1.48 0.58 -12.83
N ALA A 70 -1.09 -0.43 -13.61
CA ALA A 70 -0.30 -0.24 -14.83
C ALA A 70 0.95 0.65 -14.64
N GLY A 71 1.59 0.56 -13.47
CA GLY A 71 2.79 1.35 -13.12
C GLY A 71 2.53 2.79 -12.68
N VAL A 72 1.27 3.25 -12.67
CA VAL A 72 0.89 4.58 -12.21
C VAL A 72 0.47 4.51 -10.76
N ALA A 73 1.11 5.31 -9.90
CA ALA A 73 0.77 5.41 -8.48
C ALA A 73 -0.28 6.49 -8.20
N ASP A 74 -1.36 6.09 -7.54
CA ASP A 74 -2.32 6.97 -6.87
C ASP A 74 -2.04 6.90 -5.36
N ILE A 75 -1.73 8.04 -4.74
CA ILE A 75 -1.52 8.14 -3.30
C ILE A 75 -2.59 9.07 -2.76
N ALA A 76 -3.51 8.52 -1.97
CA ALA A 76 -4.62 9.28 -1.46
C ALA A 76 -4.15 10.45 -0.59
N SER A 77 -4.80 11.59 -0.75
CA SER A 77 -4.65 12.74 0.15
C SER A 77 -5.50 12.59 1.41
N ASP A 78 -6.63 11.89 1.31
CA ASP A 78 -7.55 11.59 2.40
C ASP A 78 -7.45 10.09 2.78
N PRO A 79 -7.16 9.74 4.04
CA PRO A 79 -7.19 8.36 4.53
C PRO A 79 -8.52 7.64 4.22
N LEU A 80 -9.66 8.34 4.26
CA LEU A 80 -10.98 7.75 4.00
C LEU A 80 -11.15 7.26 2.56
N ARG A 81 -10.24 7.59 1.63
CA ARG A 81 -10.22 6.99 0.29
C ARG A 81 -10.15 5.47 0.33
N ALA A 82 -9.55 4.90 1.39
CA ALA A 82 -9.52 3.46 1.64
C ALA A 82 -10.92 2.81 1.76
N LEU A 83 -11.97 3.57 2.08
CA LEU A 83 -13.36 3.07 2.17
C LEU A 83 -14.04 2.88 0.81
N SER A 84 -13.43 3.36 -0.27
CA SER A 84 -14.03 3.29 -1.60
C SER A 84 -14.17 1.85 -2.10
N ASP A 85 -15.23 1.60 -2.88
CA ASP A 85 -15.47 0.31 -3.54
C ASP A 85 -14.29 -0.11 -4.43
N GLU A 86 -13.59 0.86 -5.00
CA GLU A 86 -12.39 0.63 -5.81
C GLU A 86 -11.29 -0.09 -4.99
N TYR A 87 -10.95 0.40 -3.81
CA TYR A 87 -9.97 -0.26 -2.94
C TYR A 87 -10.45 -1.66 -2.53
N LYS A 88 -11.73 -1.79 -2.16
CA LYS A 88 -12.31 -3.07 -1.75
C LYS A 88 -12.28 -4.12 -2.86
N GLN A 89 -12.53 -3.72 -4.10
CA GLN A 89 -12.58 -4.62 -5.25
C GLN A 89 -11.19 -4.93 -5.81
N SER A 90 -10.30 -3.94 -5.84
CA SER A 90 -8.98 -4.05 -6.50
C SER A 90 -7.87 -4.55 -5.58
N CYS A 91 -7.94 -4.33 -4.26
CA CYS A 91 -6.90 -4.76 -3.34
C CYS A 91 -7.08 -6.22 -2.86
N PRO A 92 -6.01 -6.95 -2.52
CA PRO A 92 -6.12 -8.20 -1.77
C PRO A 92 -6.75 -7.96 -0.41
N THR A 93 -7.63 -8.84 0.06
CA THR A 93 -8.29 -8.73 1.38
C THR A 93 -7.27 -8.59 2.51
N SER A 94 -6.17 -9.36 2.48
CA SER A 94 -5.11 -9.30 3.48
C SER A 94 -4.45 -7.93 3.62
N SER A 95 -4.32 -7.19 2.51
CA SER A 95 -3.82 -5.82 2.51
C SER A 95 -4.92 -4.83 2.86
N TYR A 96 -6.10 -4.99 2.26
CA TYR A 96 -7.24 -4.09 2.42
C TYR A 96 -7.67 -3.93 3.87
N ASP A 97 -7.77 -5.03 4.63
CA ASP A 97 -8.20 -4.98 6.04
C ASP A 97 -7.26 -4.10 6.87
N ARG A 98 -5.95 -4.18 6.61
CA ARG A 98 -4.96 -3.37 7.32
C ARG A 98 -4.92 -1.93 6.84
N ILE A 99 -5.06 -1.70 5.54
CA ILE A 99 -5.19 -0.35 4.95
C ILE A 99 -6.39 0.37 5.58
N LEU A 100 -7.54 -0.29 5.63
CA LEU A 100 -8.79 0.25 6.16
C LEU A 100 -8.65 0.60 7.65
N ARG A 101 -8.15 -0.32 8.46
CA ARG A 101 -7.98 -0.09 9.90
C ARG A 101 -7.09 1.11 10.19
N VAL A 102 -5.89 1.16 9.59
CA VAL A 102 -4.94 2.26 9.83
C VAL A 102 -5.50 3.59 9.34
N SER A 103 -6.21 3.60 8.21
CA SER A 103 -6.83 4.81 7.68
C SER A 103 -7.92 5.37 8.59
N LEU A 104 -8.75 4.50 9.19
CA LEU A 104 -9.76 4.89 10.18
C LEU A 104 -9.14 5.37 11.49
N GLU A 105 -8.09 4.69 11.98
CA GLU A 105 -7.34 5.12 13.16
C GLU A 105 -6.74 6.52 12.97
N GLN A 106 -6.13 6.76 11.82
CA GLN A 106 -5.61 8.08 11.46
C GLN A 106 -6.73 9.13 11.38
N TYR A 107 -7.82 8.86 10.66
CA TYR A 107 -8.94 9.79 10.58
C TYR A 107 -9.48 10.18 11.96
N ASN A 108 -9.64 9.20 12.84
CA ASN A 108 -10.13 9.44 14.21
C ASN A 108 -9.14 10.27 15.02
N ARG A 109 -7.82 10.03 14.89
CA ARG A 109 -6.79 10.86 15.53
C ARG A 109 -6.85 12.30 15.01
N ASP A 110 -6.85 12.48 13.69
CA ASP A 110 -6.88 13.80 13.05
C ASP A 110 -8.20 14.54 13.35
N PHE A 111 -9.30 13.81 13.58
CA PHE A 111 -10.56 14.38 14.07
C PHE A 111 -10.43 14.87 15.51
N LYS A 112 -9.85 14.08 16.41
CA LYS A 112 -9.64 14.49 17.81
C LYS A 112 -8.74 15.72 17.93
N GLU A 113 -7.61 15.71 17.21
CA GLU A 113 -6.67 16.83 17.19
C GLU A 113 -7.33 18.13 16.71
N ARG A 114 -8.14 18.07 15.64
CA ARG A 114 -8.87 19.24 15.13
C ARG A 114 -9.92 19.79 16.10
N ASN A 115 -10.45 18.95 16.98
CA ASN A 115 -11.50 19.32 17.93
C ASN A 115 -10.99 19.48 19.37
N GLY A 116 -9.68 19.30 19.63
CA GLY A 116 -9.10 19.41 20.97
C GLY A 116 -9.58 18.33 21.96
N LEU A 117 -9.86 17.11 21.46
CA LEU A 117 -10.40 15.96 22.21
C LEU A 117 -9.33 14.95 22.65
#